data_AF-A0A5R1NJA6-F1
#
_entry.id   AF-A0A5R1NJA6-F1
#
_cell.length_a   1.000
_cell.length_b   1.000
_cell.length_c   1.000
_cell.angle_alpha   90.00
_cell.angle_beta   90.00
_cell.angle_gamma   90.00
#
_symmetry.space_group_name_H-M   'P 1'
#
loop_
_entity.id
_entity.type
_entity.pdbx_description
1 polymer ?
#
loop_
_entity_poly.entity_id
_entity_poly.type
_entity_poly.pdbx_seq_one_letter_code
_entity_poly.pdbx_strand_id
1 'polypeptide(L)'
;MSDTVLPGFLDAHVHFALIDPAPLTAGGIARVLDLGGWTPQGSPGAAQPAAVFAGAFLAAPGGYPSERSWAPAGSVRFVAQATDAAAAVDDQLELGASVIKVTLNGDAGPVLPPEVLAAIARHAHDRGAPVLAHAEGAGQALRAFEAGVDALAHTPFSERLDDELIAAMAGRMAWISTLDIHGWGEPTDDFDRAVENLRRFHRAGGQVLYGTDLGNGPLPVGLNRREIDALLGAGLSRDDVLGSLTMEHLGGFRTVLRGPAGVGGRLVTVLRGERPVDPSAFSGWLCTARAVSPTDLAPPHA
;
A
#
# COMPACT_ATOMS: atom_id res chain seq x y z
N MET A 1 33.86 -4.42 3.68
CA MET A 1 32.70 -4.23 4.57
C MET A 1 31.60 -5.12 4.04
N SER A 2 30.98 -5.94 4.89
CA SER A 2 29.86 -6.81 4.54
C SER A 2 28.62 -5.97 4.26
N ASP A 3 27.95 -6.20 3.14
CA ASP A 3 26.63 -5.63 2.88
C ASP A 3 25.56 -6.38 3.70
N THR A 4 24.45 -5.69 3.99
CA THR A 4 23.31 -6.28 4.71
C THR A 4 22.30 -6.83 3.71
N VAL A 5 21.86 -8.08 3.89
CA VAL A 5 20.83 -8.71 3.05
C VAL A 5 19.56 -8.90 3.88
N LEU A 6 18.43 -8.43 3.35
CA LEU A 6 17.10 -8.50 3.95
C LEU A 6 16.09 -9.13 2.97
N PRO A 7 14.93 -9.59 3.47
CA PRO A 7 13.81 -9.91 2.58
C PRO A 7 13.50 -8.75 1.66
N GLY A 8 13.10 -9.04 0.42
CA GLY A 8 12.82 -8.02 -0.58
C GLY A 8 11.79 -6.99 -0.09
N PHE A 9 12.15 -5.71 -0.12
CA PHE A 9 11.26 -4.65 0.35
C PHE A 9 10.02 -4.50 -0.54
N LEU A 10 8.91 -4.18 0.12
CA LEU A 10 7.61 -3.90 -0.45
C LEU A 10 7.36 -2.38 -0.42
N ASP A 11 6.83 -1.85 -1.52
CA ASP A 11 6.01 -0.65 -1.49
C ASP A 11 4.53 -1.04 -1.56
N ALA A 12 3.78 -0.79 -0.49
CA ALA A 12 2.41 -1.27 -0.36
C ALA A 12 1.37 -0.38 -1.08
N HIS A 13 1.78 0.71 -1.72
CA HIS A 13 0.86 1.54 -2.51
C HIS A 13 1.59 2.23 -3.65
N VAL A 14 1.37 1.73 -4.88
CA VAL A 14 1.89 2.33 -6.11
C VAL A 14 0.81 2.32 -7.20
N HIS A 15 1.07 3.05 -8.28
CA HIS A 15 0.26 3.09 -9.50
C HIS A 15 1.12 2.90 -10.75
N PHE A 16 1.31 1.65 -11.18
CA PHE A 16 2.10 1.26 -12.34
C PHE A 16 1.55 1.80 -13.66
N ALA A 17 0.26 2.13 -13.73
CA ALA A 17 -0.29 2.81 -14.91
C ALA A 17 0.24 4.24 -15.10
N LEU A 18 0.89 4.81 -14.07
CA LEU A 18 1.35 6.21 -14.06
C LEU A 18 2.88 6.35 -14.06
N ILE A 19 3.61 5.24 -13.95
CA ILE A 19 5.07 5.24 -13.83
C ILE A 19 5.72 4.19 -14.73
N ASP A 20 7.01 4.36 -15.01
CA ASP A 20 7.87 3.26 -15.45
C ASP A 20 8.34 2.46 -14.22
N PRO A 21 7.98 1.18 -14.07
CA PRO A 21 8.38 0.37 -12.93
C PRO A 21 9.85 -0.12 -13.03
N ALA A 22 10.51 0.00 -14.18
CA ALA A 22 11.86 -0.53 -14.40
C ALA A 22 12.91 -0.07 -13.37
N PRO A 23 12.91 1.20 -12.89
CA PRO A 23 13.92 1.65 -11.93
C PRO A 23 13.67 1.23 -10.47
N LEU A 24 12.52 0.61 -10.15
CA LEU A 24 12.14 0.31 -8.77
C LEU A 24 13.11 -0.65 -8.06
N THR A 25 13.63 -1.65 -8.76
CA THR A 25 14.60 -2.60 -8.18
C THR A 25 15.93 -1.93 -7.87
N ALA A 26 16.37 -0.99 -8.72
CA ALA A 26 17.50 -0.12 -8.41
C ALA A 26 17.22 0.84 -7.24
N GLY A 27 15.96 1.08 -6.89
CA GLY A 27 15.53 1.81 -5.70
C GLY A 27 15.33 0.95 -4.45
N GLY A 28 15.64 -0.35 -4.51
CA GLY A 28 15.53 -1.28 -3.38
C GLY A 28 14.19 -2.00 -3.26
N ILE A 29 13.21 -1.67 -4.11
CA ILE A 29 11.86 -2.23 -4.08
C ILE A 29 11.84 -3.55 -4.87
N ALA A 30 11.60 -4.65 -4.16
CA ALA A 30 11.52 -5.99 -4.72
C ALA A 30 10.09 -6.45 -4.99
N ARG A 31 9.12 -5.83 -4.30
CA ARG A 31 7.70 -6.17 -4.37
C ARG A 31 6.87 -4.88 -4.36
N VAL A 32 5.71 -4.93 -4.99
CA VAL A 32 4.74 -3.83 -4.93
C VAL A 32 3.33 -4.35 -4.71
N LEU A 33 2.49 -3.50 -4.12
CA LEU A 33 1.05 -3.60 -4.20
C LEU A 33 0.52 -2.41 -5.03
N ASP A 34 0.10 -2.70 -6.25
CA ASP A 34 -0.56 -1.73 -7.11
C ASP A 34 -2.04 -1.62 -6.72
N LEU A 35 -2.48 -0.42 -6.31
CA LEU A 35 -3.81 -0.20 -5.77
C LEU A 35 -4.75 0.56 -6.72
N GLY A 36 -4.50 0.50 -8.03
CA GLY A 36 -5.57 0.76 -8.99
C GLY A 36 -5.12 1.30 -10.33
N GLY A 37 -5.96 1.03 -11.34
CA GLY A 37 -5.83 1.54 -12.69
C GLY A 37 -4.87 0.74 -13.58
N TRP A 38 -4.35 -0.38 -13.07
CA TRP A 38 -3.40 -1.21 -13.80
C TRP A 38 -3.82 -2.68 -13.79
N THR A 39 -3.62 -3.35 -14.93
CA THR A 39 -3.72 -4.81 -15.07
C THR A 39 -2.53 -5.26 -15.90
N PRO A 40 -1.73 -6.23 -15.41
CA PRO A 40 -0.53 -6.67 -16.12
C PRO A 40 -0.86 -7.27 -17.48
N GLN A 41 -0.05 -6.93 -18.48
CA GLN A 41 -0.04 -7.62 -19.78
C GLN A 41 1.20 -8.52 -19.84
N GLY A 42 0.98 -9.83 -19.89
CA GLY A 42 2.06 -10.82 -19.92
C GLY A 42 2.70 -11.06 -18.54
N SER A 43 3.78 -11.85 -18.53
CA SER A 43 4.51 -12.16 -17.29
C SER A 43 5.60 -11.11 -17.03
N PRO A 44 5.75 -10.62 -15.78
CA PRO A 44 6.83 -9.70 -15.45
C PRO A 44 8.20 -10.37 -15.63
N GLY A 45 9.17 -9.59 -16.12
CA GLY A 45 10.55 -10.04 -16.27
C GLY A 45 11.19 -10.39 -14.92
N ALA A 46 12.21 -11.25 -14.94
CA ALA A 46 12.86 -11.73 -13.70
C ALA A 46 13.51 -10.61 -12.85
N ALA A 47 13.89 -9.50 -13.49
CA ALA A 47 14.51 -8.34 -12.85
C ALA A 47 13.52 -7.23 -12.44
N GLN A 48 12.21 -7.44 -12.64
CA GLN A 48 11.17 -6.50 -12.22
C GLN A 48 10.67 -6.83 -10.81
N PRO A 49 10.17 -5.83 -10.06
CA PRO A 49 9.54 -6.12 -8.78
C PRO A 49 8.33 -7.04 -8.98
N ALA A 50 8.13 -7.97 -8.04
CA ALA A 50 6.93 -8.79 -8.06
C ALA A 50 5.72 -7.92 -7.68
N ALA A 51 4.70 -7.88 -8.54
CA ALA A 51 3.51 -7.08 -8.32
C ALA A 51 2.33 -7.94 -7.88
N VAL A 52 1.69 -7.51 -6.80
CA VAL A 52 0.30 -7.82 -6.49
C VAL A 52 -0.52 -6.59 -6.89
N PHE A 53 -1.74 -6.78 -7.41
CA PHE A 53 -2.54 -5.67 -7.93
C PHE A 53 -4.02 -5.81 -7.61
N ALA A 54 -4.71 -4.66 -7.61
CA ALA A 54 -6.14 -4.56 -7.36
C ALA A 54 -7.00 -4.55 -8.65
N GLY A 55 -6.43 -4.13 -9.78
CA GLY A 55 -7.20 -3.89 -11.00
C GLY A 55 -7.87 -2.51 -10.99
N ALA A 56 -9.14 -2.44 -11.32
CA ALA A 56 -9.90 -1.21 -11.31
C ALA A 56 -10.28 -0.75 -9.88
N PHE A 57 -10.42 0.57 -9.70
CA PHE A 57 -11.08 1.14 -8.53
C PHE A 57 -12.59 0.81 -8.58
N LEU A 58 -13.11 0.12 -7.58
CA LEU A 58 -14.56 -0.03 -7.41
C LEU A 58 -15.12 1.23 -6.75
N ALA A 59 -15.96 1.96 -7.48
CA ALA A 59 -16.47 3.27 -7.05
C ALA A 59 -17.98 3.36 -7.22
N ALA A 60 -18.62 4.31 -6.53
CA ALA A 60 -19.99 4.71 -6.88
C ALA A 60 -20.01 5.36 -8.27
N PRO A 61 -21.14 5.34 -8.99
CA PRO A 61 -21.29 6.09 -10.25
C PRO A 61 -20.88 7.57 -10.09
N GLY A 62 -19.91 8.01 -10.89
CA GLY A 62 -19.32 9.36 -10.81
C GLY A 62 -18.34 9.58 -9.66
N GLY A 63 -18.02 8.55 -8.89
CA GLY A 63 -17.11 8.61 -7.75
C GLY A 63 -15.63 8.64 -8.14
N TYR A 64 -14.79 9.08 -7.20
CA TYR A 64 -13.35 9.16 -7.38
C TYR A 64 -12.72 7.80 -7.79
N PRO A 65 -11.72 7.77 -8.67
CA PRO A 65 -11.09 8.90 -9.37
C PRO A 65 -11.65 9.17 -10.78
N SER A 66 -12.92 8.86 -11.09
CA SER A 66 -13.40 8.80 -12.47
C SER A 66 -13.29 10.08 -13.30
N GLU A 67 -13.23 11.24 -12.64
CA GLU A 67 -13.10 12.56 -13.29
C GLU A 67 -11.69 13.13 -13.21
N ARG A 68 -10.71 12.38 -12.68
CA ARG A 68 -9.33 12.84 -12.53
C ARG A 68 -8.57 12.67 -13.84
N SER A 69 -7.91 13.73 -14.28
CA SER A 69 -7.12 13.73 -15.52
C SER A 69 -5.94 12.77 -15.51
N TRP A 70 -5.43 12.42 -14.33
CA TRP A 70 -4.36 11.44 -14.17
C TRP A 70 -4.87 9.99 -14.26
N ALA A 71 -6.17 9.74 -14.08
CA ALA A 71 -6.71 8.39 -14.07
C ALA A 71 -6.88 7.87 -15.51
N PRO A 72 -6.20 6.78 -15.91
CA PRO A 72 -6.36 6.22 -17.24
C PRO A 72 -7.80 5.77 -17.51
N ALA A 73 -8.24 5.83 -18.77
CA ALA A 73 -9.53 5.29 -19.17
C ALA A 73 -9.64 3.79 -18.80
N GLY A 74 -10.77 3.39 -18.22
CA GLY A 74 -11.00 2.02 -17.74
C GLY A 74 -10.44 1.72 -16.34
N SER A 75 -9.84 2.71 -15.66
CA SER A 75 -9.33 2.52 -14.29
C SER A 75 -10.42 2.38 -13.24
N VAL A 76 -11.65 2.78 -13.54
CA VAL A 76 -12.77 2.77 -12.59
C VAL A 76 -13.85 1.83 -13.08
N ARG A 77 -14.33 0.99 -12.18
CA ARG A 77 -15.53 0.19 -12.35
C ARG A 77 -16.60 0.69 -11.39
N PHE A 78 -17.70 1.20 -11.95
CA PHE A 78 -18.81 1.66 -11.14
C PHE A 78 -19.66 0.50 -10.62
N VAL A 79 -20.06 0.59 -9.36
CA VAL A 79 -20.99 -0.33 -8.70
C VAL A 79 -22.15 0.48 -8.15
N ALA A 80 -23.28 0.43 -8.85
CA ALA A 80 -24.45 1.24 -8.51
C ALA A 80 -25.34 0.57 -7.46
N GLN A 81 -25.47 -0.76 -7.51
CA GLN A 81 -26.37 -1.51 -6.66
C GLN A 81 -25.65 -2.68 -5.97
N ALA A 82 -26.17 -3.09 -4.81
CA ALA A 82 -25.59 -4.20 -4.06
C ALA A 82 -25.64 -5.53 -4.84
N THR A 83 -26.59 -5.68 -5.76
CA THR A 83 -26.70 -6.83 -6.67
C THR A 83 -25.56 -6.91 -7.68
N ASP A 84 -24.89 -5.79 -7.97
CA ASP A 84 -23.78 -5.73 -8.93
C ASP A 84 -22.42 -6.02 -8.28
N ALA A 85 -22.36 -6.03 -6.94
CA ALA A 85 -21.13 -6.15 -6.18
C ALA A 85 -20.36 -7.45 -6.48
N ALA A 86 -21.08 -8.57 -6.58
CA ALA A 86 -20.47 -9.88 -6.85
C ALA A 86 -19.75 -9.89 -8.21
N ALA A 87 -20.45 -9.49 -9.27
CA ALA A 87 -19.86 -9.36 -10.61
C ALA A 87 -18.69 -8.35 -10.60
N ALA A 88 -18.78 -7.28 -9.83
CA ALA A 88 -17.71 -6.29 -9.77
C ALA A 88 -16.40 -6.81 -9.18
N VAL A 89 -16.50 -7.60 -8.13
CA VAL A 89 -15.38 -8.29 -7.52
C VAL A 89 -14.87 -9.41 -8.43
N ASP A 90 -15.76 -10.24 -8.95
CA ASP A 90 -15.41 -11.41 -9.76
C ASP A 90 -14.62 -11.01 -11.00
N ASP A 91 -15.04 -9.95 -11.69
CA ASP A 91 -14.33 -9.46 -12.87
C ASP A 91 -12.89 -9.00 -12.53
N GLN A 92 -12.62 -8.46 -11.33
CA GLN A 92 -11.24 -8.14 -10.93
C GLN A 92 -10.42 -9.41 -10.68
N LEU A 93 -11.00 -10.38 -9.98
CA LEU A 93 -10.33 -11.64 -9.64
C LEU A 93 -10.07 -12.49 -10.88
N GLU A 94 -10.97 -12.47 -11.86
CA GLU A 94 -10.81 -13.14 -13.17
C GLU A 94 -9.68 -12.53 -13.99
N LEU A 95 -9.41 -11.23 -13.83
CA LEU A 95 -8.23 -10.55 -14.37
C LEU A 95 -6.95 -10.88 -13.59
N GLY A 96 -7.05 -11.63 -12.49
CA GLY A 96 -5.92 -12.04 -11.65
C GLY A 96 -5.58 -11.08 -10.51
N ALA A 97 -6.45 -10.09 -10.22
CA ALA A 97 -6.25 -9.23 -9.06
C ALA A 97 -6.19 -10.08 -7.78
N SER A 98 -5.30 -9.74 -6.86
CA SER A 98 -5.19 -10.46 -5.58
C SER A 98 -5.85 -9.71 -4.43
N VAL A 99 -6.24 -8.46 -4.65
CA VAL A 99 -6.98 -7.63 -3.68
C VAL A 99 -8.09 -6.88 -4.40
N ILE A 100 -9.07 -6.39 -3.65
CA ILE A 100 -10.12 -5.51 -4.18
C ILE A 100 -9.89 -4.10 -3.65
N LYS A 101 -9.90 -3.10 -4.53
CA LYS A 101 -9.80 -1.68 -4.16
C LYS A 101 -11.16 -1.02 -4.27
N VAL A 102 -11.60 -0.36 -3.21
CA VAL A 102 -12.78 0.53 -3.19
C VAL A 102 -12.38 1.99 -2.97
N THR A 103 -13.22 2.91 -3.40
CA THR A 103 -13.02 4.35 -3.16
C THR A 103 -14.17 4.97 -2.37
N LEU A 104 -13.78 5.67 -1.31
CA LEU A 104 -14.63 6.42 -0.40
C LEU A 104 -14.03 7.82 -0.25
N ASN A 105 -14.08 8.61 -1.32
CA ASN A 105 -13.65 10.01 -1.32
C ASN A 105 -14.87 10.94 -1.34
N GLY A 106 -15.34 11.34 -0.17
CA GLY A 106 -16.51 12.22 -0.02
C GLY A 106 -16.24 13.67 -0.46
N ASP A 107 -14.98 14.08 -0.49
CA ASP A 107 -14.57 15.43 -0.87
C ASP A 107 -14.45 15.59 -2.39
N ALA A 108 -14.41 14.46 -3.12
CA ALA A 108 -14.18 14.42 -4.57
C ALA A 108 -15.31 13.78 -5.39
N GLY A 109 -16.44 13.45 -4.78
CA GLY A 109 -17.61 12.94 -5.50
C GLY A 109 -18.48 11.96 -4.70
N PRO A 110 -19.45 11.31 -5.36
CA PRO A 110 -20.23 10.25 -4.75
C PRO A 110 -19.36 9.08 -4.27
N VAL A 111 -19.80 8.45 -3.19
CA VAL A 111 -19.14 7.30 -2.57
C VAL A 111 -20.12 6.13 -2.47
N LEU A 112 -19.59 4.91 -2.43
CA LEU A 112 -20.40 3.69 -2.38
C LEU A 112 -21.43 3.77 -1.23
N PRO A 113 -22.73 3.51 -1.49
CA PRO A 113 -23.71 3.38 -0.42
C PRO A 113 -23.33 2.25 0.56
N PRO A 114 -23.70 2.34 1.85
CA PRO A 114 -23.31 1.35 2.86
C PRO A 114 -23.63 -0.10 2.46
N GLU A 115 -24.79 -0.34 1.88
CA GLU A 115 -25.24 -1.66 1.43
C GLU A 115 -24.43 -2.21 0.25
N VAL A 116 -23.96 -1.33 -0.65
CA VAL A 116 -23.11 -1.70 -1.78
C VAL A 116 -21.70 -2.02 -1.28
N LEU A 117 -21.13 -1.16 -0.43
CA LEU A 117 -19.82 -1.37 0.16
C LEU A 117 -19.76 -2.68 0.98
N ALA A 118 -20.77 -2.94 1.80
CA ALA A 118 -20.87 -4.19 2.56
C ALA A 118 -21.05 -5.42 1.66
N ALA A 119 -21.77 -5.30 0.54
CA ALA A 119 -21.91 -6.39 -0.43
C ALA A 119 -20.59 -6.70 -1.15
N ILE A 120 -19.81 -5.67 -1.51
CA ILE A 120 -18.47 -5.83 -2.09
C ILE A 120 -17.54 -6.52 -1.08
N ALA A 121 -17.48 -6.03 0.16
CA ALA A 121 -16.62 -6.59 1.19
C ALA A 121 -16.94 -8.06 1.48
N ARG A 122 -18.22 -8.37 1.70
CA ARG A 122 -18.67 -9.75 1.92
C ARG A 122 -18.29 -10.67 0.77
N HIS A 123 -18.58 -10.29 -0.47
CA HIS A 123 -18.29 -11.15 -1.62
C HIS A 123 -16.78 -11.31 -1.85
N ALA A 124 -15.99 -10.26 -1.67
CA ALA A 124 -14.53 -10.36 -1.72
C ALA A 124 -13.99 -11.35 -0.69
N HIS A 125 -14.49 -11.29 0.55
CA HIS A 125 -14.13 -12.24 1.61
C HIS A 125 -14.58 -13.67 1.32
N ASP A 126 -15.78 -13.87 0.75
CA ASP A 126 -16.26 -15.19 0.30
C ASP A 126 -15.34 -15.79 -0.78
N ARG A 127 -14.72 -14.92 -1.59
CA ARG A 127 -13.70 -15.28 -2.60
C ARG A 127 -12.27 -15.36 -2.03
N GLY A 128 -12.07 -15.06 -0.76
CA GLY A 128 -10.76 -15.08 -0.09
C GLY A 128 -9.85 -13.89 -0.44
N ALA A 129 -10.39 -12.80 -0.99
CA ALA A 129 -9.66 -11.59 -1.34
C ALA A 129 -9.93 -10.48 -0.30
N PRO A 130 -8.90 -9.75 0.17
CA PRO A 130 -9.09 -8.63 1.06
C PRO A 130 -9.49 -7.37 0.29
N VAL A 131 -10.11 -6.46 1.01
CA VAL A 131 -10.56 -5.16 0.51
C VAL A 131 -9.70 -4.05 1.09
N LEU A 132 -9.22 -3.17 0.22
CA LEU A 132 -8.51 -1.95 0.59
C LEU A 132 -9.32 -0.73 0.17
N ALA A 133 -9.35 0.30 1.01
CA ALA A 133 -10.08 1.52 0.72
C ALA A 133 -9.16 2.74 0.58
N HIS A 134 -9.41 3.55 -0.45
CA HIS A 134 -9.15 4.99 -0.36
C HIS A 134 -10.24 5.61 0.51
N ALA A 135 -9.90 6.22 1.63
CA ALA A 135 -10.86 6.84 2.55
C ALA A 135 -10.47 8.31 2.80
N GLU A 136 -11.24 9.23 2.24
CA GLU A 136 -11.00 10.68 2.31
C GLU A 136 -12.32 11.43 2.47
N GLY A 137 -12.31 12.44 3.33
CA GLY A 137 -13.47 13.15 3.83
C GLY A 137 -13.94 12.62 5.18
N ALA A 138 -14.66 13.47 5.92
CA ALA A 138 -15.14 13.13 7.26
C ALA A 138 -16.01 11.86 7.26
N GLY A 139 -15.77 10.99 8.25
CA GLY A 139 -16.47 9.74 8.47
C GLY A 139 -16.09 8.60 7.51
N GLN A 140 -15.29 8.82 6.46
CA GLN A 140 -15.01 7.76 5.48
C GLN A 140 -14.14 6.64 6.06
N ALA A 141 -13.23 6.94 6.98
CA ALA A 141 -12.44 5.92 7.68
C ALA A 141 -13.33 5.00 8.54
N LEU A 142 -14.28 5.57 9.30
CA LEU A 142 -15.25 4.80 10.08
C LEU A 142 -16.10 3.91 9.17
N ARG A 143 -16.63 4.46 8.07
CA ARG A 143 -17.44 3.70 7.11
C ARG A 143 -16.68 2.52 6.50
N ALA A 144 -15.40 2.71 6.17
CA ALA A 144 -14.55 1.63 5.69
C ALA A 144 -14.42 0.51 6.74
N PHE A 145 -14.14 0.87 7.98
CA PHE A 145 -14.02 -0.07 9.09
C PHE A 145 -15.32 -0.85 9.36
N GLU A 146 -16.46 -0.16 9.42
CA GLU A 146 -17.77 -0.78 9.67
C GLU A 146 -18.16 -1.76 8.55
N ALA A 147 -17.78 -1.48 7.30
CA ALA A 147 -18.04 -2.36 6.18
C ALA A 147 -17.11 -3.58 6.11
N GLY A 148 -16.09 -3.66 6.98
CA GLY A 148 -15.14 -4.77 7.01
C GLY A 148 -14.00 -4.63 6.00
N VAL A 149 -13.61 -3.41 5.63
CA VAL A 149 -12.37 -3.19 4.88
C VAL A 149 -11.18 -3.68 5.70
N ASP A 150 -10.20 -4.31 5.04
CA ASP A 150 -9.04 -4.92 5.68
C ASP A 150 -7.87 -3.95 5.82
N ALA A 151 -7.72 -3.01 4.88
CA ALA A 151 -6.69 -1.97 5.01
C ALA A 151 -7.08 -0.61 4.42
N LEU A 152 -6.56 0.46 5.02
CA LEU A 152 -6.66 1.81 4.49
C LEU A 152 -5.41 2.14 3.67
N ALA A 153 -5.63 2.63 2.46
CA ALA A 153 -4.57 2.92 1.50
C ALA A 153 -3.86 4.24 1.77
N HIS A 154 -4.48 5.10 2.58
CA HIS A 154 -3.77 6.15 3.26
C HIS A 154 -4.11 6.08 4.74
N THR A 155 -3.14 6.42 5.58
CA THR A 155 -3.40 6.80 6.96
C THR A 155 -4.50 7.87 6.98
N PRO A 156 -5.55 7.74 7.80
CA PRO A 156 -6.62 8.74 7.89
C PRO A 156 -6.06 10.14 8.14
N PHE A 157 -6.39 11.08 7.25
CA PHE A 157 -5.85 12.44 7.27
C PHE A 157 -6.93 13.53 7.23
N SER A 158 -8.17 13.21 6.88
CA SER A 158 -9.26 14.21 6.79
C SER A 158 -9.80 14.66 8.15
N GLU A 159 -9.65 13.82 9.18
CA GLU A 159 -10.10 14.13 10.54
C GLU A 159 -9.21 13.44 11.59
N ARG A 160 -9.20 13.98 12.81
CA ARG A 160 -8.58 13.31 13.93
C ARG A 160 -9.55 12.21 14.39
N LEU A 161 -9.18 10.95 14.22
CA LEU A 161 -10.02 9.84 14.68
C LEU A 161 -10.05 9.76 16.20
N ASP A 162 -11.18 9.34 16.76
CA ASP A 162 -11.28 9.05 18.19
C ASP A 162 -10.43 7.84 18.58
N ASP A 163 -10.04 7.77 19.87
CA ASP A 163 -9.10 6.75 20.33
C ASP A 163 -9.74 5.35 20.42
N GLU A 164 -11.07 5.26 20.57
CA GLU A 164 -11.81 3.98 20.60
C GLU A 164 -11.84 3.33 19.21
N LEU A 165 -12.12 4.12 18.17
CA LEU A 165 -12.08 3.73 16.77
C LEU A 165 -10.67 3.33 16.35
N ILE A 166 -9.65 4.10 16.76
CA ILE A 166 -8.25 3.72 16.51
C ILE A 166 -7.93 2.37 17.13
N ALA A 167 -8.31 2.13 18.39
CA ALA A 167 -8.06 0.85 19.06
C ALA A 167 -8.80 -0.30 18.36
N ALA A 168 -10.04 -0.07 17.92
CA ALA A 168 -10.83 -1.05 17.20
C ALA A 168 -10.23 -1.38 15.82
N MET A 169 -9.76 -0.37 15.09
CA MET A 169 -9.05 -0.54 13.82
C MET A 169 -7.70 -1.24 14.03
N ALA A 170 -6.94 -0.90 15.07
CA ALA A 170 -5.63 -1.51 15.35
C ALA A 170 -5.72 -3.03 15.55
N GLY A 171 -6.82 -3.53 16.09
CA GLY A 171 -7.05 -4.97 16.27
C GLY A 171 -7.48 -5.72 15.01
N ARG A 172 -7.81 -5.02 13.90
CA ARG A 172 -8.51 -5.64 12.74
C ARG A 172 -8.04 -5.18 11.37
N MET A 173 -7.39 -4.04 11.25
CA MET A 173 -7.00 -3.44 9.98
C MET A 173 -5.49 -3.21 9.91
N ALA A 174 -4.99 -3.11 8.68
CA ALA A 174 -3.69 -2.50 8.40
C ALA A 174 -3.85 -1.09 7.84
N TRP A 175 -2.92 -0.20 8.14
CA TRP A 175 -2.84 1.12 7.49
C TRP A 175 -1.58 1.21 6.65
N ILE A 176 -1.73 1.65 5.40
CA ILE A 176 -0.60 2.00 4.56
C ILE A 176 -0.24 3.46 4.84
N SER A 177 1.04 3.71 5.11
CA SER A 177 1.50 4.96 5.71
C SER A 177 1.21 6.17 4.82
N THR A 178 1.79 6.21 3.61
CA THR A 178 1.67 7.28 2.59
C THR A 178 1.61 8.69 3.17
N LEU A 179 2.44 9.01 4.14
CA LEU A 179 2.39 10.29 4.84
C LEU A 179 2.90 11.44 3.97
N ASP A 180 3.98 11.21 3.21
CA ASP A 180 4.67 12.23 2.41
C ASP A 180 3.83 12.83 1.28
N ILE A 181 2.72 12.18 0.89
CA ILE A 181 1.81 12.71 -0.14
C ILE A 181 1.15 14.02 0.31
N HIS A 182 1.09 14.28 1.61
CA HIS A 182 0.53 15.49 2.21
C HIS A 182 1.57 16.61 2.29
N GLY A 183 2.09 17.04 1.13
CA GLY A 183 2.97 18.21 1.02
C GLY A 183 4.37 17.93 0.46
N TRP A 184 4.74 16.68 0.21
CA TRP A 184 5.96 16.28 -0.51
C TRP A 184 7.25 16.95 0.01
N GLY A 185 7.46 16.89 1.32
CA GLY A 185 8.58 17.56 1.99
C GLY A 185 8.26 18.94 2.56
N GLU A 186 7.09 19.49 2.27
CA GLU A 186 6.55 20.71 2.90
C GLU A 186 5.25 20.36 3.64
N PRO A 187 5.32 19.85 4.89
CA PRO A 187 4.17 19.32 5.63
C PRO A 187 2.96 20.26 5.68
N THR A 188 1.77 19.69 5.46
CA THR A 188 0.49 20.38 5.60
C THR A 188 -0.25 19.97 6.87
N ASP A 189 -1.39 20.61 7.17
CA ASP A 189 -2.27 20.20 8.27
C ASP A 189 -2.74 18.74 8.14
N ASP A 190 -2.91 18.24 6.91
CA ASP A 190 -3.26 16.85 6.65
C ASP A 190 -2.11 15.90 6.99
N PHE A 191 -0.86 16.30 6.72
CA PHE A 191 0.33 15.56 7.14
C PHE A 191 0.38 15.41 8.65
N ASP A 192 0.25 16.53 9.38
CA ASP A 192 0.34 16.52 10.84
C ASP A 192 -0.76 15.65 11.47
N ARG A 193 -1.96 15.71 10.90
CA ARG A 193 -3.11 14.89 11.32
C ARG A 193 -2.91 13.42 11.01
N ALA A 194 -2.41 13.08 9.82
CA ALA A 194 -2.07 11.71 9.45
C ALA A 194 -1.01 11.14 10.41
N VAL A 195 0.09 11.86 10.64
CA VAL A 195 1.16 11.46 11.56
C VAL A 195 0.62 11.20 12.96
N GLU A 196 -0.25 12.06 13.48
CA GLU A 196 -0.84 11.89 14.81
C GLU A 196 -1.82 10.71 14.89
N ASN A 197 -2.65 10.48 13.87
CA ASN A 197 -3.48 9.27 13.79
C ASN A 197 -2.60 8.01 13.73
N LEU A 198 -1.57 7.98 12.88
CA LEU A 198 -0.67 6.82 12.74
C LEU A 198 0.06 6.52 14.04
N ARG A 199 0.56 7.55 14.74
CA ARG A 199 1.22 7.41 16.04
C ARG A 199 0.33 6.68 17.04
N ARG A 200 -0.92 7.09 17.15
CA ARG A 200 -1.90 6.47 18.06
C ARG A 200 -2.28 5.07 17.63
N PHE A 201 -2.45 4.84 16.34
CA PHE A 201 -2.71 3.50 15.78
C PHE A 201 -1.57 2.53 16.03
N HIS A 202 -0.32 2.94 15.75
CA HIS A 202 0.87 2.14 16.03
C HIS A 202 1.00 1.83 17.54
N ARG A 203 0.79 2.83 18.41
CA ARG A 203 0.81 2.63 19.88
C ARG A 203 -0.28 1.66 20.37
N ALA A 204 -1.41 1.59 19.68
CA ALA A 204 -2.48 0.63 19.94
C ALA A 204 -2.17 -0.78 19.41
N GLY A 205 -0.99 -1.01 18.83
CA GLY A 205 -0.57 -2.29 18.24
C GLY A 205 -1.03 -2.48 16.79
N GLY A 206 -1.46 -1.41 16.13
CA GLY A 206 -1.94 -1.43 14.75
C GLY A 206 -0.83 -1.78 13.76
N GLN A 207 -1.22 -2.50 12.70
CA GLN A 207 -0.31 -2.97 11.68
C GLN A 207 -0.06 -1.90 10.61
N VAL A 208 1.19 -1.43 10.50
CA VAL A 208 1.59 -0.39 9.53
C VAL A 208 2.35 -1.00 8.36
N LEU A 209 1.97 -0.61 7.14
CA LEU A 209 2.67 -0.97 5.91
C LEU A 209 3.33 0.29 5.34
N TYR A 210 4.59 0.17 4.92
CA TYR A 210 5.21 1.25 4.17
C TYR A 210 4.57 1.35 2.78
N GLY A 211 4.14 2.54 2.38
CA GLY A 211 3.70 2.80 1.01
C GLY A 211 3.89 4.26 0.63
N THR A 212 3.99 4.54 -0.67
CA THR A 212 4.33 5.88 -1.16
C THR A 212 3.24 6.58 -1.96
N ASP A 213 2.27 5.83 -2.50
CA ASP A 213 1.37 6.30 -3.56
C ASP A 213 2.10 6.68 -4.86
N LEU A 214 3.23 6.01 -5.14
CA LEU A 214 4.10 6.34 -6.28
C LEU A 214 3.32 6.33 -7.60
N GLY A 215 3.42 7.44 -8.33
CA GLY A 215 2.61 7.74 -9.51
C GLY A 215 1.68 8.93 -9.31
N ASN A 216 1.41 9.29 -8.05
CA ASN A 216 0.57 10.42 -7.68
C ASN A 216 1.40 11.53 -7.01
N GLY A 217 1.90 12.46 -7.83
CA GLY A 217 2.71 13.60 -7.38
C GLY A 217 4.24 13.40 -7.51
N PRO A 218 5.06 14.37 -7.05
CA PRO A 218 6.51 14.39 -7.24
C PRO A 218 7.26 13.47 -6.25
N LEU A 219 6.98 12.18 -6.33
CA LEU A 219 7.58 11.16 -5.46
C LEU A 219 8.86 10.59 -6.08
N PRO A 220 9.90 10.33 -5.27
CA PRO A 220 11.10 9.65 -5.75
C PRO A 220 10.78 8.20 -6.13
N VAL A 221 11.39 7.68 -7.19
CA VAL A 221 11.27 6.26 -7.53
C VAL A 221 12.13 5.43 -6.59
N GLY A 222 11.54 4.41 -5.97
CA GLY A 222 12.19 3.55 -4.97
C GLY A 222 11.79 3.91 -3.55
N LEU A 223 12.68 3.66 -2.58
CA LEU A 223 12.46 4.11 -1.20
C LEU A 223 12.43 5.64 -1.09
N ASN A 224 11.40 6.15 -0.43
CA ASN A 224 11.21 7.55 -0.14
C ASN A 224 11.73 7.87 1.26
N ARG A 225 12.84 8.60 1.32
CA ARG A 225 13.44 9.02 2.59
C ARG A 225 12.49 9.85 3.45
N ARG A 226 11.68 10.71 2.84
CA ARG A 226 10.75 11.60 3.56
C ARG A 226 9.66 10.78 4.25
N GLU A 227 9.16 9.75 3.58
CA GLU A 227 8.21 8.79 4.15
C GLU A 227 8.82 8.01 5.33
N ILE A 228 10.06 7.52 5.18
CA ILE A 228 10.78 6.82 6.24
C ILE A 228 10.98 7.74 7.46
N ASP A 229 11.41 8.98 7.24
CA ASP A 229 11.60 9.97 8.30
C ASP A 229 10.26 10.32 8.98
N ALA A 230 9.16 10.38 8.23
CA ALA A 230 7.81 10.59 8.76
C ALA A 230 7.34 9.40 9.63
N LEU A 231 7.59 8.16 9.22
CA LEU A 231 7.30 6.97 10.02
C LEU A 231 8.06 6.98 11.37
N LEU A 232 9.36 7.30 11.33
CA LEU A 232 10.15 7.46 12.55
C LEU A 232 9.59 8.60 13.43
N GLY A 233 9.20 9.72 12.83
CA GLY A 233 8.55 10.84 13.51
C GLY A 233 7.19 10.48 14.12
N ALA A 234 6.44 9.56 13.51
CA ALA A 234 5.21 8.99 14.06
C ALA A 234 5.47 8.02 15.23
N GLY A 235 6.72 7.71 15.56
CA GLY A 235 7.10 6.90 16.72
C GLY A 235 7.30 5.42 16.41
N LEU A 236 7.41 5.04 15.12
CA LEU A 236 7.89 3.71 14.75
C LEU A 236 9.37 3.59 15.08
N SER A 237 9.77 2.45 15.64
CA SER A 237 11.20 2.14 15.80
C SER A 237 11.83 1.79 14.45
N ARG A 238 13.16 1.76 14.40
CA ARG A 238 13.89 1.33 13.20
C ARG A 238 13.57 -0.14 12.82
N ASP A 239 13.18 -0.97 13.78
CA ASP A 239 12.75 -2.35 13.50
C ASP A 239 11.31 -2.38 12.97
N ASP A 240 10.43 -1.52 13.48
CA ASP A 240 9.06 -1.39 12.96
C ASP A 240 9.06 -0.90 11.51
N VAL A 241 9.96 0.03 11.15
CA VAL A 241 10.14 0.47 9.74
C VAL A 241 10.64 -0.67 8.84
N LEU A 242 11.58 -1.49 9.32
CA LEU A 242 12.00 -2.68 8.55
C LEU A 242 10.86 -3.70 8.43
N GLY A 243 10.07 -3.86 9.49
CA GLY A 243 8.89 -4.72 9.51
C GLY A 243 7.81 -4.28 8.52
N SER A 244 7.57 -2.96 8.41
CA SER A 244 6.58 -2.40 7.48
C SER A 244 7.01 -2.50 6.01
N LEU A 245 8.31 -2.59 5.73
CA LEU A 245 8.88 -2.82 4.40
C LEU A 245 8.93 -4.31 4.01
N THR A 246 9.08 -5.22 4.96
CA THR A 246 9.32 -6.65 4.66
C THR A 246 8.08 -7.52 4.86
N MET A 247 7.07 -6.99 5.56
CA MET A 247 5.79 -7.65 5.85
C MET A 247 5.97 -8.90 6.72
N GLU A 248 7.03 -8.94 7.52
CA GLU A 248 7.38 -10.09 8.36
C GLU A 248 6.40 -10.35 9.51
N HIS A 249 5.43 -9.45 9.75
CA HIS A 249 4.54 -9.53 10.91
C HIS A 249 3.03 -9.61 10.58
N LEU A 250 2.61 -9.66 9.32
CA LEU A 250 1.19 -9.39 8.97
C LEU A 250 0.16 -10.53 9.12
N GLY A 251 0.46 -11.57 9.91
CA GLY A 251 -0.47 -12.67 10.13
C GLY A 251 -1.15 -13.21 8.86
N GLY A 252 -2.50 -13.27 8.85
CA GLY A 252 -3.31 -13.77 7.72
C GLY A 252 -3.26 -12.90 6.45
N PHE A 253 -3.01 -11.60 6.58
CA PHE A 253 -2.84 -10.67 5.44
C PHE A 253 -1.58 -11.01 4.61
N ARG A 254 -0.61 -11.73 5.21
CA ARG A 254 0.56 -12.27 4.49
C ARG A 254 0.18 -13.26 3.39
N THR A 255 -0.93 -13.99 3.52
CA THR A 255 -1.29 -15.04 2.55
C THR A 255 -1.74 -14.42 1.22
N VAL A 256 -2.37 -13.25 1.29
CA VAL A 256 -2.87 -12.54 0.11
C VAL A 256 -1.75 -11.80 -0.63
N LEU A 257 -0.89 -11.08 0.10
CA LEU A 257 0.21 -10.32 -0.51
C LEU A 257 1.39 -11.19 -0.96
N ARG A 258 1.37 -12.51 -0.72
CA ARG A 258 2.32 -13.45 -1.34
C ARG A 258 2.08 -13.60 -2.85
N GLY A 259 0.94 -13.13 -3.36
CA GLY A 259 0.50 -13.42 -4.72
C GLY A 259 0.19 -14.91 -4.91
N PRO A 260 -0.21 -15.35 -6.12
CA PRO A 260 -0.39 -16.77 -6.39
C PRO A 260 0.88 -17.57 -6.05
N ALA A 261 0.69 -18.82 -5.60
CA ALA A 261 1.78 -19.72 -5.23
C ALA A 261 2.85 -19.77 -6.35
N GLY A 262 4.04 -19.21 -6.07
CA GLY A 262 5.14 -19.08 -7.04
C GLY A 262 5.72 -17.67 -7.18
N VAL A 263 5.06 -16.63 -6.64
CA VAL A 263 5.56 -15.22 -6.64
C VAL A 263 6.44 -14.91 -5.41
N GLY A 264 6.68 -15.90 -4.55
CA GLY A 264 7.57 -15.78 -3.40
C GLY A 264 9.02 -15.50 -3.80
N GLY A 265 9.57 -14.37 -3.32
CA GLY A 265 11.01 -14.18 -3.10
C GLY A 265 11.91 -14.32 -4.33
N ARG A 266 11.58 -13.68 -5.45
CA ARG A 266 12.51 -13.58 -6.60
C ARG A 266 13.72 -12.72 -6.30
N LEU A 267 13.52 -11.65 -5.54
CA LEU A 267 14.55 -10.67 -5.22
C LEU A 267 14.68 -10.51 -3.70
N VAL A 268 15.91 -10.32 -3.25
CA VAL A 268 16.25 -9.88 -1.90
C VAL A 268 16.70 -8.42 -1.97
N THR A 269 16.58 -7.70 -0.85
CA THR A 269 17.09 -6.33 -0.77
C THR A 269 18.46 -6.33 -0.12
N VAL A 270 19.43 -5.73 -0.80
CA VAL A 270 20.80 -5.56 -0.35
C VAL A 270 21.04 -4.09 -0.03
N LEU A 271 21.57 -3.82 1.16
CA LEU A 271 21.93 -2.49 1.62
C LEU A 271 23.45 -2.39 1.75
N ARG A 272 23.99 -1.23 1.38
CA ARG A 272 25.43 -1.00 1.40
C ARG A 272 25.93 -0.92 2.83
N GLY A 273 26.81 -1.84 3.19
CA GLY A 273 27.38 -1.94 4.53
C GLY A 273 26.39 -2.43 5.60
N GLU A 274 26.91 -2.49 6.83
CA GLU A 274 26.15 -2.91 8.01
C GLU A 274 25.17 -1.84 8.48
N ARG A 275 24.13 -2.27 9.19
CA ARG A 275 23.15 -1.37 9.80
C ARG A 275 23.85 -0.34 10.69
N PRO A 276 23.60 0.97 10.50
CA PRO A 276 24.27 2.00 11.27
C PRO A 276 23.84 1.98 12.74
N VAL A 277 24.82 2.15 13.63
CA VAL A 277 24.57 2.35 15.07
C VAL A 277 23.88 3.69 15.29
N ASP A 278 24.39 4.75 14.64
CA ASP A 278 23.81 6.09 14.66
C ASP A 278 22.39 6.09 14.05
N PRO A 279 21.35 6.42 14.84
CA PRO A 279 19.99 6.51 14.34
C PRO A 279 19.82 7.52 13.21
N SER A 280 20.60 8.61 13.18
CA SER A 280 20.46 9.67 12.17
C SER A 280 20.84 9.20 10.75
N ALA A 281 21.68 8.18 10.67
CA ALA A 281 22.12 7.58 9.41
C ALA A 281 21.15 6.50 8.88
N PHE A 282 20.14 6.09 9.65
CA PHE A 282 19.30 4.94 9.33
C PHE A 282 18.52 5.10 8.00
N SER A 283 17.81 6.21 7.82
CA SER A 283 17.05 6.46 6.58
C SER A 283 17.96 6.58 5.36
N GLY A 284 19.13 7.21 5.53
CA GLY A 284 20.15 7.29 4.49
C GLY A 284 20.70 5.92 4.10
N TRP A 285 20.93 5.04 5.08
CA TRP A 285 21.33 3.65 4.86
C TRP A 285 20.25 2.85 4.15
N LEU A 286 18.97 2.97 4.53
CA LEU A 286 17.85 2.34 3.83
C LEU A 286 17.82 2.72 2.35
N CYS A 287 18.01 4.00 2.02
CA CYS A 287 18.05 4.47 0.64
C CYS A 287 19.25 3.99 -0.19
N THR A 288 20.20 3.23 0.39
CA THR A 288 21.23 2.53 -0.38
C THR A 288 20.74 1.22 -0.99
N ALA A 289 19.52 0.79 -0.66
CA ALA A 289 18.95 -0.48 -1.04
C ALA A 289 18.95 -0.73 -2.55
N ARG A 290 19.17 -1.99 -2.92
CA ARG A 290 19.01 -2.57 -4.26
C ARG A 290 18.30 -3.90 -4.15
N ALA A 291 17.26 -4.12 -4.94
CA ALA A 291 16.62 -5.42 -5.07
C ALA A 291 17.35 -6.23 -6.15
N VAL A 292 17.88 -7.39 -5.79
CA VAL A 292 18.70 -8.24 -6.68
C VAL A 292 18.30 -9.71 -6.56
N SER A 293 18.62 -10.51 -7.58
CA SER A 293 18.43 -11.95 -7.49
C SER A 293 19.38 -12.53 -6.43
N PRO A 294 18.92 -13.44 -5.55
CA PRO A 294 19.81 -14.16 -4.64
C PRO A 294 20.96 -14.88 -5.34
N THR A 295 20.78 -15.29 -6.60
CA THR A 295 21.83 -15.93 -7.42
C THR A 295 22.98 -14.99 -7.73
N ASP A 296 22.73 -13.69 -7.80
CA ASP A 296 23.74 -12.68 -8.13
C ASP A 296 24.63 -12.34 -6.92
N LEU A 297 24.26 -12.85 -5.74
CA LEU A 297 25.03 -12.72 -4.49
C LEU A 297 26.02 -13.87 -4.27
N ALA A 298 25.84 -14.99 -4.96
CA ALA A 298 26.80 -16.09 -4.89
C ALA A 298 28.09 -15.69 -5.64
N PRO A 299 29.29 -15.96 -5.09
CA PRO A 299 30.52 -15.80 -5.86
C PRO A 299 30.42 -16.68 -7.12
N PRO A 300 30.88 -16.22 -8.29
CA PRO A 300 30.93 -17.06 -9.48
C PRO A 300 31.74 -18.31 -9.14
N HIS A 301 31.14 -19.48 -9.34
CA HIS A 301 31.64 -20.82 -8.98
C HIS A 301 33.16 -20.87 -8.75
N ALA A 302 33.55 -21.12 -7.49
CA ALA A 302 34.91 -21.49 -7.09
C ALA A 302 35.26 -22.91 -7.54
#